data_AF-A0A9E5YIQ9-F1
#
_entry.id   AF-A0A9E5YIQ9-F1
#
_cell.length_a   1.000
_cell.length_b   1.000
_cell.length_c   1.000
_cell.angle_alpha   90.00
_cell.angle_beta   90.00
_cell.angle_gamma   90.00
#
_symmetry.space_group_name_H-M   'P 1'
#
loop_
_entity.id
_entity.type
_entity.pdbx_description
1 polymer ?
#
loop_
_entity_poly.entity_id
_entity_poly.type
_entity_poly.pdbx_seq_one_letter_code
_entity_poly.pdbx_strand_id
1 'polypeptide(L)'
;MSSHKRLFVAATRQNDGKSTISLGLLQVLKEKYPRVGFMKPVGQHYVEKEGVKIDEDVVLMRDVCEMSNNLKDMNPIVVAKGFTERYVQEGGLKKYTEMIKNSYARISRNKELMLIEGTGHAGVGAVFDLSNASVAKLLNSKVLLISTGGIGRPIDEIVMNKALFDQERVEVIGAVINKVLPEKYEKIKKITKIGLERKGIKLLGVVPFQKELTYPTMEQNYAGNRGKNSLWRRIPPEKSSKYSG
;
A
#
# COMPACT_ATOMS: atom_id res chain seq x y z
N MET A 1 -0.59 -26.31 4.63
CA MET A 1 0.14 -25.02 4.73
C MET A 1 -0.88 -23.91 4.93
N SER A 2 -0.80 -23.16 6.03
CA SER A 2 -1.71 -22.02 6.23
C SER A 2 -1.45 -20.97 5.16
N SER A 3 -2.38 -20.82 4.22
CA SER A 3 -2.31 -19.82 3.15
C SER A 3 -2.67 -18.46 3.73
N HIS A 4 -1.68 -17.74 4.25
CA HIS A 4 -1.88 -16.36 4.70
C HIS A 4 -2.32 -15.47 3.52
N LYS A 5 -3.26 -14.55 3.78
CA LYS A 5 -3.76 -13.60 2.78
C LYS A 5 -2.65 -12.59 2.45
N ARG A 6 -2.64 -12.11 1.20
CA ARG A 6 -1.58 -11.22 0.70
C ARG A 6 -2.24 -10.09 -0.07
N LEU A 7 -2.18 -8.89 0.50
CA LEU A 7 -2.78 -7.70 -0.07
C LEU A 7 -1.66 -6.72 -0.43
N PHE A 8 -1.49 -6.47 -1.72
CA PHE A 8 -0.56 -5.48 -2.25
C PHE A 8 -1.29 -4.15 -2.47
N VAL A 9 -0.77 -3.06 -1.94
CA VAL A 9 -1.31 -1.71 -2.10
C VAL A 9 -0.42 -0.96 -3.08
N ALA A 10 -0.96 -0.66 -4.25
CA ALA A 10 -0.32 0.17 -5.27
C ALA A 10 -1.13 1.44 -5.49
N ALA A 11 -0.50 2.52 -5.97
CA ALA A 11 -1.22 3.72 -6.35
C ALA A 11 -1.23 3.89 -7.85
N THR A 12 -1.95 4.89 -8.32
CA THR A 12 -1.90 5.29 -9.72
C THR A 12 -0.75 6.24 -10.01
N ARG A 13 -0.21 6.93 -8.99
CA ARG A 13 0.95 7.83 -9.05
C ARG A 13 1.77 7.83 -7.74
N GLN A 14 2.86 8.59 -7.77
CA GLN A 14 3.57 8.97 -6.55
C GLN A 14 2.72 9.93 -5.71
N ASN A 15 2.75 9.77 -4.38
CA ASN A 15 2.09 10.64 -3.39
C ASN A 15 0.54 10.68 -3.37
N ASP A 16 -0.15 9.68 -3.92
CA ASP A 16 -1.62 9.51 -3.77
C ASP A 16 -2.07 9.10 -2.35
N GLY A 17 -1.15 9.09 -1.37
CA GLY A 17 -1.43 8.78 0.03
C GLY A 17 -1.45 7.29 0.34
N LYS A 18 -0.67 6.47 -0.38
CA LYS A 18 -0.51 5.03 -0.09
C LYS A 18 -0.16 4.79 1.37
N SER A 19 0.88 5.44 1.89
CA SER A 19 1.36 5.22 3.26
C SER A 19 0.27 5.54 4.29
N THR A 20 -0.48 6.62 4.12
CA THR A 20 -1.65 6.92 4.97
C THR A 20 -2.73 5.84 4.88
N ILE A 21 -3.05 5.37 3.67
CA ILE A 21 -4.05 4.30 3.47
C ILE A 21 -3.55 2.96 4.02
N SER A 22 -2.31 2.58 3.77
CA SER A 22 -1.67 1.38 4.31
C SER A 22 -1.69 1.40 5.84
N LEU A 23 -1.44 2.55 6.46
CA LEU A 23 -1.47 2.68 7.91
C LEU A 23 -2.89 2.49 8.45
N GLY A 24 -3.87 3.16 7.85
CA GLY A 24 -5.28 2.99 8.22
C GLY A 24 -5.77 1.56 8.01
N LEU A 25 -5.44 0.94 6.87
CA LEU A 25 -5.70 -0.46 6.59
C LEU A 25 -5.05 -1.36 7.64
N LEU A 26 -3.80 -1.11 7.99
CA LEU A 26 -3.07 -1.94 8.94
C LEU A 26 -3.71 -1.89 10.34
N GLN A 27 -4.13 -0.72 10.80
CA GLN A 27 -4.85 -0.55 12.07
C GLN A 27 -6.17 -1.35 12.06
N VAL A 28 -7.00 -1.18 11.02
CA VAL A 28 -8.28 -1.90 10.90
C VAL A 28 -8.08 -3.41 10.73
N LEU A 29 -7.08 -3.83 9.96
CA LEU A 29 -6.81 -5.24 9.73
C LEU A 29 -6.29 -5.93 11.00
N LYS A 30 -5.60 -5.23 11.90
CA LYS A 30 -5.18 -5.78 13.20
C LYS A 30 -6.37 -6.07 14.12
N GLU A 31 -7.49 -5.36 13.99
CA GLU A 31 -8.72 -5.66 14.74
C GLU A 31 -9.37 -6.96 14.26
N LYS A 32 -9.20 -7.31 12.97
CA LYS A 32 -9.81 -8.48 12.34
C LYS A 32 -8.90 -9.72 12.31
N TYR A 33 -7.60 -9.51 12.17
CA TYR A 33 -6.60 -10.56 12.06
C TYR A 33 -5.58 -10.39 13.19
N PRO A 34 -5.48 -11.32 14.15
CA PRO A 34 -4.56 -11.21 15.28
C PRO A 34 -3.09 -11.09 14.88
N ARG A 35 -2.70 -11.60 13.70
CA ARG A 35 -1.31 -11.63 13.24
C ARG A 35 -1.19 -11.06 11.83
N VAL A 36 -1.06 -9.74 11.76
CA VAL A 36 -0.76 -9.01 10.50
C VAL A 36 0.76 -8.76 10.39
N GLY A 37 1.29 -8.85 9.17
CA GLY A 37 2.64 -8.41 8.82
C GLY A 37 2.60 -7.31 7.76
N PHE A 38 3.68 -6.53 7.69
CA PHE A 38 3.86 -5.46 6.72
C PHE A 38 5.19 -5.63 5.98
N MET A 39 5.21 -5.29 4.68
CA MET A 39 6.41 -5.26 3.87
C MET A 39 6.33 -4.12 2.86
N LYS A 40 7.43 -3.41 2.64
CA LYS A 40 7.65 -2.54 1.49
C LYS A 40 8.82 -3.10 0.68
N PRO A 41 8.59 -4.02 -0.27
CA PRO A 41 9.65 -4.82 -0.90
C PRO A 41 10.70 -3.98 -1.63
N VAL A 42 10.29 -2.85 -2.21
CA VAL A 42 11.15 -1.90 -2.93
C VAL A 42 10.85 -0.49 -2.45
N GLY A 43 11.83 0.16 -1.81
CA GLY A 43 11.77 1.53 -1.32
C GLY A 43 12.64 2.48 -2.15
N GLN A 44 12.16 3.70 -2.40
CA GLN A 44 12.89 4.73 -3.18
C GLN A 44 13.37 5.91 -2.33
N HIS A 45 12.76 6.14 -1.18
CA HIS A 45 13.17 7.14 -0.21
C HIS A 45 13.78 6.40 0.99
N TYR A 46 14.86 6.90 1.58
CA TYR A 46 15.48 6.23 2.73
C TYR A 46 16.00 7.21 3.77
N VAL A 47 15.92 6.77 5.02
CA VAL A 47 16.59 7.33 6.19
C VAL A 47 17.55 6.30 6.76
N GLU A 48 18.47 6.72 7.61
CA GLU A 48 19.34 5.81 8.35
C GLU A 48 18.76 5.55 9.75
N LYS A 49 18.39 4.30 10.04
CA LYS A 49 17.88 3.85 11.35
C LYS A 49 18.51 2.52 11.71
N GLU A 50 18.95 2.36 12.96
CA GLU A 50 19.61 1.13 13.45
C GLU A 50 20.86 0.74 12.60
N GLY A 51 21.58 1.73 12.05
CA GLY A 51 22.74 1.50 11.18
C GLY A 51 22.40 0.96 9.78
N VAL A 52 21.15 1.10 9.35
CA VAL A 52 20.65 0.60 8.07
C VAL A 52 19.90 1.70 7.33
N LYS A 53 20.13 1.82 6.02
CA LYS A 53 19.29 2.63 5.13
C LYS A 53 17.95 1.91 4.94
N ILE A 54 16.85 2.56 5.32
CA ILE A 54 15.51 1.99 5.32
C ILE A 54 14.49 3.03 4.87
N ASP A 55 13.44 2.60 4.19
CA ASP A 55 12.34 3.49 3.79
C ASP A 55 11.57 4.03 5.02
N GLU A 56 11.27 5.33 5.02
CA GLU A 56 10.59 6.03 6.13
C GLU A 56 9.23 5.44 6.45
N ASP A 57 8.50 4.96 5.43
CA ASP A 57 7.19 4.34 5.61
C ASP A 57 7.29 3.05 6.44
N VAL A 58 8.38 2.29 6.28
CA VAL A 58 8.61 1.05 7.04
C VAL A 58 8.80 1.36 8.52
N VAL A 59 9.55 2.42 8.81
CA VAL A 59 9.80 2.90 10.17
C VAL A 59 8.49 3.32 10.83
N LEU A 60 7.70 4.15 10.14
CA LEU A 60 6.39 4.60 10.60
C LEU A 60 5.46 3.41 10.89
N MET A 61 5.34 2.47 9.96
CA MET A 61 4.45 1.32 10.10
C MET A 61 4.87 0.41 11.25
N ARG A 62 6.17 0.16 11.40
CA ARG A 62 6.69 -0.66 12.50
C ARG A 62 6.37 -0.03 13.84
N ASP A 63 6.65 1.26 13.99
CA ASP A 63 6.55 1.95 15.27
C ASP A 63 5.09 2.23 15.65
N VAL A 64 4.25 2.66 14.71
CA VAL A 64 2.83 2.98 14.97
C VAL A 64 1.97 1.72 15.12
N CYS A 65 2.33 0.63 14.44
CA CYS A 65 1.60 -0.64 14.54
C CYS A 65 2.29 -1.67 15.43
N GLU A 66 3.30 -1.29 16.20
CA GLU A 66 3.98 -2.10 17.22
C GLU A 66 4.45 -3.46 16.68
N MET A 67 5.12 -3.44 15.52
CA MET A 67 5.65 -4.65 14.89
C MET A 67 7.07 -4.95 15.36
N SER A 68 7.35 -6.22 15.67
CA SER A 68 8.68 -6.69 16.09
C SER A 68 9.56 -7.22 14.95
N ASN A 69 9.13 -7.03 13.69
CA ASN A 69 9.85 -7.54 12.53
C ASN A 69 11.15 -6.75 12.25
N ASN A 70 12.16 -7.44 11.71
CA ASN A 70 13.43 -6.83 11.31
C ASN A 70 13.21 -5.86 10.14
N LEU A 71 13.72 -4.62 10.24
CA LEU A 71 13.59 -3.58 9.22
C LEU A 71 14.13 -4.03 7.84
N LYS A 72 15.28 -4.70 7.79
CA LYS A 72 15.87 -5.20 6.54
C LYS A 72 14.98 -6.22 5.84
N ASP A 73 14.20 -6.97 6.60
CA ASP A 73 13.25 -7.91 6.01
C ASP A 73 11.94 -7.24 5.58
N MET A 74 11.53 -6.19 6.30
CA MET A 74 10.38 -5.37 5.91
C MET A 74 10.65 -4.57 4.63
N ASN A 75 11.89 -4.16 4.37
CA ASN A 75 12.29 -3.48 3.13
C ASN A 75 13.67 -3.96 2.62
N PRO A 76 13.70 -5.09 1.87
CA PRO A 76 14.93 -5.72 1.43
C PRO A 76 15.65 -4.98 0.30
N ILE A 77 14.94 -4.19 -0.50
CA ILE A 77 15.54 -3.43 -1.59
C ILE A 77 15.32 -1.93 -1.34
N VAL A 78 16.43 -1.23 -1.19
CA VAL A 78 16.48 0.23 -1.14
C VAL A 78 17.16 0.72 -2.40
N VAL A 79 16.42 1.47 -3.21
CA VAL A 79 16.90 2.07 -4.46
C VAL A 79 17.66 3.34 -4.12
N ALA A 80 18.93 3.17 -3.73
CA ALA A 80 19.84 4.28 -3.46
C ALA A 80 20.38 4.91 -4.75
N LYS A 81 21.03 6.09 -4.64
CA LYS A 81 21.72 6.74 -5.75
C LYS A 81 22.69 5.77 -6.45
N GLY A 82 22.61 5.68 -7.77
CA GLY A 82 23.42 4.77 -8.59
C GLY A 82 22.91 3.33 -8.68
N PHE A 83 21.86 2.94 -7.94
CA PHE A 83 21.28 1.59 -8.03
C PHE A 83 20.76 1.30 -9.44
N THR A 84 19.96 2.22 -10.00
CA THR A 84 19.31 2.02 -11.31
C THR A 84 20.32 1.86 -12.42
N GLU A 85 21.34 2.73 -12.46
CA GLU A 85 22.40 2.68 -13.48
C GLU A 85 23.18 1.36 -13.40
N ARG A 86 23.57 0.97 -12.19
CA ARG A 86 24.25 -0.31 -11.97
C ARG A 86 23.40 -1.50 -12.40
N TYR A 87 22.12 -1.50 -12.07
CA TYR A 87 21.22 -2.58 -12.49
C TYR A 87 21.11 -2.65 -14.01
N VAL A 88 20.99 -1.51 -14.71
CA VAL A 88 20.92 -1.49 -16.18
C VAL A 88 22.20 -2.04 -16.81
N GLN A 89 23.36 -1.81 -16.19
CA GLN A 89 24.66 -2.30 -16.67
C GLN A 89 24.93 -3.78 -16.34
N GLU A 90 24.60 -4.20 -15.11
CA GLU A 90 25.03 -5.49 -14.56
C GLU A 90 23.88 -6.52 -14.42
N GLY A 91 22.63 -6.07 -14.51
CA GLY A 91 21.46 -6.86 -14.19
C GLY A 91 21.38 -7.24 -12.71
N GLY A 92 20.88 -8.45 -12.42
CA GLY A 92 20.80 -8.99 -11.06
C GLY A 92 19.42 -9.45 -10.61
N LEU A 93 18.45 -9.57 -11.53
CA LEU A 93 17.06 -9.96 -11.21
C LEU A 93 16.97 -11.15 -10.24
N LYS A 94 17.75 -12.22 -10.48
CA LYS A 94 17.74 -13.42 -9.61
C LYS A 94 18.10 -13.08 -8.17
N LYS A 95 19.19 -12.33 -7.96
CA LYS A 95 19.63 -11.89 -6.62
C LYS A 95 18.53 -11.10 -5.91
N TYR A 96 17.95 -10.10 -6.57
CA TYR A 96 16.95 -9.23 -5.96
C TYR A 96 15.61 -9.92 -5.71
N THR A 97 15.18 -10.80 -6.62
CA THR A 97 13.98 -11.63 -6.40
C THR A 97 14.16 -12.61 -5.25
N GLU A 98 15.33 -13.23 -5.11
CA GLU A 98 15.67 -14.08 -3.96
C GLU A 98 15.68 -13.29 -2.65
N MET A 99 16.23 -12.07 -2.65
CA MET A 99 16.17 -11.18 -1.48
C MET A 99 14.73 -10.91 -1.05
N ILE A 100 13.84 -10.53 -1.98
CA ILE A 100 12.41 -10.29 -1.68
C ILE A 100 11.76 -11.56 -1.13
N LYS A 101 11.93 -12.71 -1.81
CA LYS A 101 11.31 -13.98 -1.40
C LYS A 101 11.77 -14.42 0.00
N ASN A 102 13.08 -14.34 0.26
CA ASN A 102 13.65 -14.77 1.53
C ASN A 102 13.21 -13.86 2.68
N SER A 103 13.20 -12.54 2.46
CA SER A 103 12.70 -11.59 3.46
C SER A 103 11.21 -11.78 3.72
N TYR A 104 10.40 -11.92 2.66
CA TYR A 104 8.97 -12.23 2.78
C TYR A 104 8.74 -13.51 3.59
N ALA A 105 9.47 -14.59 3.27
CA ALA A 105 9.35 -15.87 3.97
C ALA A 105 9.74 -15.81 5.45
N ARG A 106 10.60 -14.86 5.86
CA ARG A 106 10.90 -14.63 7.29
C ARG A 106 9.78 -13.88 7.99
N ILE A 107 9.29 -12.78 7.42
CA ILE A 107 8.30 -11.91 8.09
C ILE A 107 6.86 -12.43 8.01
N SER A 108 6.55 -13.28 7.02
CA SER A 108 5.22 -13.86 6.85
C SER A 108 4.98 -15.09 7.73
N ARG A 109 6.03 -15.62 8.39
CA ARG A 109 5.89 -16.72 9.35
C ARG A 109 4.88 -16.35 10.43
N ASN A 110 3.95 -17.27 10.69
CA ASN A 110 2.88 -17.13 11.67
C ASN A 110 1.94 -15.94 11.43
N LYS A 111 1.95 -15.30 10.26
CA LYS A 111 0.99 -14.25 9.91
C LYS A 111 -0.23 -14.84 9.25
N GLU A 112 -1.39 -14.23 9.47
CA GLU A 112 -2.65 -14.55 8.78
C GLU A 112 -2.85 -13.67 7.55
N LEU A 113 -2.29 -12.46 7.58
CA LEU A 113 -2.33 -11.49 6.49
C LEU A 113 -1.01 -10.74 6.38
N MET A 114 -0.53 -10.59 5.15
CA MET A 114 0.57 -9.70 4.79
C MET A 114 0.03 -8.52 3.99
N LEU A 115 0.23 -7.31 4.52
CA LEU A 115 0.04 -6.07 3.78
C LEU A 115 1.38 -5.71 3.12
N ILE A 116 1.36 -5.54 1.81
CA ILE A 116 2.56 -5.27 1.01
C ILE A 116 2.37 -3.90 0.36
N GLU A 117 3.22 -2.93 0.66
CA GLU A 117 3.14 -1.60 0.08
C GLU A 117 4.08 -1.48 -1.13
N GLY A 118 3.53 -1.11 -2.28
CA GLY A 118 4.31 -0.76 -3.46
C GLY A 118 4.74 0.70 -3.48
N THR A 119 5.60 1.05 -4.43
CA THR A 119 6.08 2.44 -4.60
C THR A 119 5.48 3.07 -5.86
N GLY A 120 5.00 4.31 -5.78
CA GLY A 120 4.41 5.01 -6.92
C GLY A 120 3.28 4.24 -7.64
N HIS A 121 3.37 4.16 -8.96
CA HIS A 121 2.40 3.53 -9.87
C HIS A 121 2.76 2.09 -10.25
N ALA A 122 1.89 1.34 -10.94
CA ALA A 122 2.06 -0.08 -11.26
C ALA A 122 3.42 -0.44 -11.92
N GLY A 123 3.96 0.48 -12.73
CA GLY A 123 5.20 0.30 -13.49
C GLY A 123 6.47 0.78 -12.78
N VAL A 124 6.37 1.42 -11.61
CA VAL A 124 7.57 1.87 -10.88
C VAL A 124 8.41 0.65 -10.52
N GLY A 125 9.69 0.70 -10.90
CA GLY A 125 10.65 -0.40 -10.78
C GLY A 125 10.85 -1.22 -12.05
N ALA A 126 10.12 -0.94 -13.14
CA ALA A 126 10.31 -1.63 -14.42
C ALA A 126 11.72 -1.48 -15.01
N VAL A 127 12.40 -0.36 -14.76
CA VAL A 127 13.80 -0.14 -15.18
C VAL A 127 14.79 -1.14 -14.55
N PHE A 128 14.40 -1.81 -13.47
CA PHE A 128 15.17 -2.88 -12.84
C PHE A 128 14.33 -4.17 -12.66
N ASP A 129 13.38 -4.42 -13.57
CA ASP A 129 12.56 -5.63 -13.68
C ASP A 129 11.73 -6.00 -12.43
N LEU A 130 11.57 -5.06 -11.49
CA LEU A 130 10.82 -5.25 -10.25
C LEU A 130 9.72 -4.19 -10.13
N SER A 131 8.91 -4.09 -11.19
CA SER A 131 7.70 -3.27 -11.16
C SER A 131 6.75 -3.75 -10.05
N ASN A 132 5.87 -2.87 -9.55
CA ASN A 132 4.84 -3.29 -8.58
C ASN A 132 4.03 -4.50 -9.06
N ALA A 133 3.70 -4.56 -10.35
CA ALA A 133 3.03 -5.72 -10.95
C ALA A 133 3.88 -7.00 -10.88
N SER A 134 5.16 -6.91 -11.22
CA SER A 134 6.11 -8.02 -11.13
C SER A 134 6.29 -8.52 -9.70
N VAL A 135 6.40 -7.61 -8.73
CA VAL A 135 6.55 -7.95 -7.31
C VAL A 135 5.25 -8.54 -6.74
N ALA A 136 4.08 -8.02 -7.12
CA ALA A 136 2.81 -8.58 -6.70
C ALA A 136 2.62 -10.03 -7.22
N LYS A 137 3.03 -10.30 -8.46
CA LYS A 137 3.11 -11.65 -9.03
C LYS A 137 4.10 -12.53 -8.27
N LEU A 138 5.31 -12.02 -8.03
CA LEU A 138 6.38 -12.72 -7.30
C LEU A 138 5.90 -13.22 -5.92
N LEU A 139 5.12 -12.40 -5.24
CA LEU A 139 4.59 -12.68 -3.91
C LEU A 139 3.20 -13.35 -3.92
N ASN A 140 2.63 -13.60 -5.09
CA ASN A 140 1.29 -14.16 -5.29
C ASN A 140 0.20 -13.40 -4.49
N SER A 141 0.21 -12.08 -4.61
CA SER A 141 -0.71 -11.18 -3.90
C SER A 141 -1.80 -10.64 -4.80
N LYS A 142 -2.96 -10.36 -4.20
CA LYS A 142 -4.00 -9.54 -4.84
C LYS A 142 -3.69 -8.05 -4.65
N VAL A 143 -4.19 -7.19 -5.53
CA VAL A 143 -3.84 -5.76 -5.56
C VAL A 143 -5.04 -4.88 -5.26
N LEU A 144 -4.85 -3.91 -4.37
CA LEU A 144 -5.72 -2.76 -4.16
C LEU A 144 -5.07 -1.52 -4.78
N LEU A 145 -5.79 -0.84 -5.67
CA LEU A 145 -5.34 0.40 -6.29
C LEU A 145 -5.81 1.62 -5.51
N ILE A 146 -4.91 2.58 -5.29
CA ILE A 146 -5.21 3.87 -4.66
C ILE A 146 -5.07 4.97 -5.71
N SER A 147 -6.11 5.79 -5.88
CA SER A 147 -6.06 6.98 -6.73
C SER A 147 -6.46 8.21 -5.95
N THR A 148 -5.92 9.38 -6.28
CA THR A 148 -6.34 10.65 -5.69
C THR A 148 -7.74 11.07 -6.19
N GLY A 149 -8.42 11.95 -5.45
CA GLY A 149 -9.79 12.41 -5.71
C GLY A 149 -9.99 13.09 -7.07
N GLY A 150 -11.21 12.97 -7.60
CA GLY A 150 -11.60 13.42 -8.93
C GLY A 150 -12.57 12.42 -9.57
N ILE A 151 -12.84 12.59 -10.87
CA ILE A 151 -13.68 11.68 -11.64
C ILE A 151 -12.91 11.10 -12.83
N GLY A 152 -12.66 11.91 -13.87
CA GLY A 152 -12.04 11.43 -15.12
C GLY A 152 -10.65 10.85 -14.90
N ARG A 153 -9.72 11.70 -14.44
CA ARG A 153 -8.33 11.29 -14.18
C ARG A 153 -8.21 10.04 -13.30
N PRO A 154 -8.89 9.94 -12.13
CA PRO A 154 -8.79 8.72 -11.31
C PRO A 154 -9.25 7.45 -12.04
N ILE A 155 -10.35 7.51 -12.79
CA ILE A 155 -10.83 6.36 -13.57
C ILE A 155 -9.79 5.98 -14.63
N ASP A 156 -9.29 6.95 -15.40
CA ASP A 156 -8.31 6.71 -16.47
C ASP A 156 -7.01 6.10 -15.92
N GLU A 157 -6.49 6.67 -14.84
CA GLU A 157 -5.26 6.18 -14.23
C GLU A 157 -5.43 4.80 -13.59
N ILE A 158 -6.60 4.52 -12.97
CA ILE A 158 -6.91 3.18 -12.43
C ILE A 158 -6.93 2.15 -13.57
N VAL A 159 -7.61 2.45 -14.68
CA VAL A 159 -7.68 1.56 -15.85
C VAL A 159 -6.29 1.31 -16.43
N MET A 160 -5.49 2.36 -16.61
CA MET A 160 -4.13 2.26 -17.12
C MET A 160 -3.24 1.40 -16.20
N ASN A 161 -3.30 1.62 -14.88
CA ASN A 161 -2.50 0.84 -13.93
C ASN A 161 -2.95 -0.62 -13.84
N LYS A 162 -4.26 -0.87 -13.86
CA LYS A 162 -4.82 -2.23 -13.86
C LYS A 162 -4.32 -3.04 -15.06
N ALA A 163 -4.19 -2.43 -16.24
CA ALA A 163 -3.73 -3.13 -17.45
C ALA A 163 -2.37 -3.83 -17.26
N LEU A 164 -1.42 -3.21 -16.54
CA LEU A 164 -0.13 -3.84 -16.26
C LEU A 164 -0.24 -5.00 -15.26
N PHE A 165 -1.10 -4.89 -14.25
CA PHE A 165 -1.38 -6.00 -13.34
C PHE A 165 -2.08 -7.16 -14.07
N ASP A 166 -3.02 -6.87 -14.95
CA ASP A 166 -3.69 -7.88 -15.79
C ASP A 166 -2.70 -8.60 -16.71
N GLN A 167 -1.76 -7.86 -17.32
CA GLN A 167 -0.68 -8.43 -18.13
C GLN A 167 0.18 -9.41 -17.33
N GLU A 168 0.48 -9.09 -16.06
CA GLU A 168 1.20 -9.97 -15.14
C GLU A 168 0.31 -11.08 -14.53
N ARG A 169 -0.98 -11.13 -14.88
CA ARG A 169 -1.99 -12.07 -14.35
C ARG A 169 -2.18 -11.92 -12.83
N VAL A 170 -2.12 -10.69 -12.35
CA VAL A 170 -2.32 -10.32 -10.94
C VAL A 170 -3.72 -9.75 -10.77
N GLU A 171 -4.51 -10.33 -9.87
CA GLU A 171 -5.88 -9.88 -9.59
C GLU A 171 -5.90 -8.53 -8.87
N VAL A 172 -6.47 -7.51 -9.51
CA VAL A 172 -6.85 -6.25 -8.87
C VAL A 172 -8.26 -6.41 -8.26
N ILE A 173 -8.35 -6.42 -6.93
CA ILE A 173 -9.63 -6.61 -6.21
C ILE A 173 -10.54 -5.38 -6.23
N GLY A 174 -9.99 -4.24 -6.59
CA GLY A 174 -10.71 -2.98 -6.70
C GLY A 174 -9.82 -1.77 -6.45
N ALA A 175 -10.47 -0.63 -6.29
CA ALA A 175 -9.80 0.65 -6.06
C ALA A 175 -10.41 1.45 -4.91
N VAL A 176 -9.59 2.31 -4.30
CA VAL A 176 -10.00 3.32 -3.33
C VAL A 176 -9.66 4.70 -3.89
N ILE A 177 -10.62 5.63 -3.79
CA ILE A 177 -10.41 7.03 -4.16
C ILE A 177 -10.10 7.82 -2.89
N ASN A 178 -8.86 8.29 -2.77
CA ASN A 178 -8.32 8.96 -1.60
C ASN A 178 -8.33 10.50 -1.77
N LYS A 179 -8.23 11.24 -0.66
CA LYS A 179 -8.12 12.71 -0.63
C LYS A 179 -9.28 13.41 -1.36
N VAL A 180 -10.49 12.88 -1.20
CA VAL A 180 -11.69 13.50 -1.78
C VAL A 180 -12.13 14.69 -0.94
N LEU A 181 -12.29 15.86 -1.56
CA LEU A 181 -12.80 17.02 -0.84
C LEU A 181 -14.16 16.70 -0.18
N PRO A 182 -14.35 16.96 1.13
CA PRO A 182 -15.55 16.56 1.86
C PRO A 182 -16.86 17.00 1.18
N GLU A 183 -16.91 18.22 0.67
CA GLU A 183 -18.07 18.78 -0.02
C GLU A 183 -18.37 18.12 -1.37
N LYS A 184 -17.41 17.38 -1.94
CA LYS A 184 -17.55 16.62 -3.19
C LYS A 184 -17.71 15.11 -2.95
N TYR A 185 -17.72 14.65 -1.70
CA TYR A 185 -17.66 13.23 -1.34
C TYR A 185 -18.77 12.40 -2.01
N GLU A 186 -20.04 12.77 -1.80
CA GLU A 186 -21.18 12.01 -2.34
C GLU A 186 -21.19 11.98 -3.87
N LYS A 187 -20.89 13.12 -4.51
CA LYS A 187 -20.78 13.21 -5.97
C LYS A 187 -19.67 12.29 -6.49
N ILE A 188 -18.47 12.37 -5.91
CA ILE A 188 -17.32 11.57 -6.36
C ILE A 188 -17.58 10.09 -6.11
N LYS A 189 -18.10 9.71 -4.94
CA LYS A 189 -18.45 8.32 -4.62
C LYS A 189 -19.44 7.73 -5.62
N LYS A 190 -20.53 8.45 -5.91
CA LYS A 190 -21.55 8.00 -6.87
C LYS A 190 -20.98 7.85 -8.28
N ILE A 191 -20.31 8.87 -8.80
CA ILE A 191 -19.87 8.88 -10.20
C ILE A 191 -18.70 7.93 -10.43
N THR A 192 -17.72 7.87 -9.52
CA THR A 192 -16.58 6.95 -9.67
C THR A 192 -17.01 5.49 -9.52
N LYS A 193 -18.02 5.18 -8.68
CA LYS A 193 -18.60 3.83 -8.60
C LYS A 193 -19.12 3.37 -9.96
N ILE A 194 -20.01 4.17 -10.59
CA ILE A 194 -20.57 3.86 -11.91
C ILE A 194 -19.47 3.76 -12.97
N GLY A 195 -18.53 4.70 -12.97
CA GLY A 195 -17.44 4.74 -13.94
C GLY A 195 -16.52 3.52 -13.87
N LEU A 196 -16.14 3.10 -12.66
CA LEU A 196 -15.28 1.94 -12.44
C LEU A 196 -16.02 0.61 -12.70
N GLU A 197 -17.30 0.51 -12.32
CA GLU A 197 -18.12 -0.68 -12.59
C GLU A 197 -18.25 -0.95 -14.10
N ARG A 198 -18.41 0.10 -14.92
CA ARG A 198 -18.40 0.01 -16.40
C ARG A 198 -17.06 -0.49 -16.98
N LYS A 199 -15.99 -0.45 -16.19
CA LYS A 199 -14.65 -0.95 -16.55
C LYS A 199 -14.34 -2.29 -15.87
N GLY A 200 -15.31 -2.90 -15.18
CA GLY A 200 -15.12 -4.15 -14.46
C GLY A 200 -14.26 -4.01 -13.19
N ILE A 201 -14.21 -2.81 -12.59
CA ILE A 201 -13.40 -2.52 -11.41
C ILE A 201 -14.32 -2.13 -10.26
N LYS A 202 -14.15 -2.80 -9.10
CA LYS A 202 -14.94 -2.49 -7.92
C LYS A 202 -14.39 -1.25 -7.21
N LEU A 203 -15.27 -0.28 -6.93
CA LEU A 203 -14.96 0.77 -5.96
C LEU A 203 -15.12 0.19 -4.54
N LEU A 204 -14.01 0.08 -3.81
CA LEU A 204 -13.98 -0.48 -2.46
C LEU A 204 -14.11 0.58 -1.37
N GLY A 205 -13.83 1.84 -1.68
CA GLY A 205 -13.98 2.93 -0.72
C GLY A 205 -13.65 4.29 -1.30
N VAL A 206 -14.13 5.32 -0.60
CA VAL A 206 -13.76 6.71 -0.83
C VAL A 206 -13.34 7.30 0.50
N VAL A 207 -12.17 7.93 0.53
CA VAL A 207 -11.59 8.52 1.74
C VAL A 207 -11.56 10.03 1.57
N PRO A 208 -12.24 10.80 2.45
CA PRO A 208 -12.23 12.24 2.38
C PRO A 208 -10.83 12.78 2.74
N PHE A 209 -10.48 13.93 2.18
CA PHE A 209 -9.28 14.66 2.55
C PHE A 209 -9.43 15.17 3.99
N GLN A 210 -8.46 14.84 4.83
CA GLN A 210 -8.33 15.38 6.18
C GLN A 210 -6.93 16.01 6.28
N LYS A 211 -6.87 17.28 6.68
CA LYS A 211 -5.60 18.02 6.74
C LYS A 211 -4.63 17.34 7.71
N GLU A 212 -5.16 16.81 8.80
CA GLU A 212 -4.46 16.11 9.88
C GLU A 212 -3.77 14.81 9.40
N LEU A 213 -4.19 14.25 8.27
CA LEU A 213 -3.64 13.03 7.68
C LEU A 213 -2.63 13.30 6.55
N THR A 214 -2.38 14.57 6.23
CA THR A 214 -1.45 14.98 5.16
C THR A 214 0.00 14.73 5.56
N TYR A 215 0.27 14.69 6.86
CA TYR A 215 1.55 14.31 7.45
C TYR A 215 1.25 13.25 8.52
N PRO A 216 1.37 11.95 8.25
CA PRO A 216 1.50 10.99 9.34
C PRO A 216 2.80 11.36 10.06
N THR A 217 2.68 12.16 11.11
CA THR A 217 3.76 12.99 11.62
C THR A 217 4.84 12.12 12.24
N MET A 218 6.00 12.06 11.58
CA MET A 218 7.28 11.79 12.22
C MET A 218 7.54 12.74 13.42
N GLU A 219 6.83 13.88 13.50
CA GLU A 219 6.83 14.78 14.66
C GLU A 219 6.22 14.19 15.95
N GLN A 220 5.38 13.15 15.89
CA GLN A 220 4.84 12.53 17.12
C GLN A 220 5.89 11.79 17.95
N ASN A 221 7.10 11.57 17.41
CA ASN A 221 8.20 10.96 18.13
C ASN A 221 9.17 11.98 18.76
N TYR A 222 9.00 13.30 18.53
CA TYR A 222 9.80 14.34 19.20
C TYR A 222 9.07 15.04 20.35
N ALA A 223 7.74 14.98 20.40
CA ALA A 223 6.96 15.47 21.54
C ALA A 223 6.39 14.28 22.32
N GLY A 224 7.00 14.01 23.47
CA GLY A 224 6.58 12.95 24.37
C GLY A 224 5.09 13.02 24.72
N ASN A 225 4.48 11.84 24.75
CA ASN A 225 3.44 11.45 25.70
C ASN A 225 2.27 12.45 25.89
N ARG A 226 1.20 12.31 25.08
CA ARG A 226 -0.22 12.24 25.52
C ARG A 226 -1.17 12.30 24.32
N GLY A 227 -2.07 11.32 24.22
CA GLY A 227 -3.33 11.45 23.47
C GLY A 227 -3.56 10.55 22.24
N LYS A 228 -3.24 9.25 22.29
CA LYS A 228 -3.68 8.31 21.24
C LYS A 228 -5.04 7.72 21.60
N ASN A 229 -6.13 8.15 20.93
CA ASN A 229 -7.31 7.29 20.62
C ASN A 229 -8.51 7.93 19.87
N SER A 230 -8.49 9.19 19.40
CA SER A 230 -9.76 9.84 18.99
C SER A 230 -10.04 10.00 17.48
N LEU A 231 -9.06 9.84 16.58
CA LEU A 231 -9.27 10.23 15.16
C LEU A 231 -9.87 9.13 14.26
N TRP A 232 -9.51 7.85 14.45
CA TRP A 232 -9.89 6.78 13.51
C TRP A 232 -11.28 6.16 13.76
N ARG A 233 -11.86 6.35 14.96
CA ARG A 233 -13.22 5.90 15.29
C ARG A 233 -14.34 6.67 14.60
N ARG A 234 -14.01 7.69 13.80
CA ARG A 234 -14.98 8.56 13.10
C ARG A 234 -15.28 8.15 11.66
N ILE A 235 -14.73 7.04 11.17
CA ILE A 235 -15.23 6.39 9.95
C ILE A 235 -16.43 5.53 10.39
N PRO A 236 -17.68 5.91 10.09
CA PRO A 236 -18.81 5.13 10.54
C PRO A 236 -18.75 3.73 9.91
N PRO A 237 -18.90 2.65 10.70
CA PRO A 237 -19.19 1.36 10.12
C PRO A 237 -20.50 1.47 9.35
N GLU A 238 -20.54 1.00 8.10
CA GLU A 238 -21.79 0.88 7.37
C GLU A 238 -22.77 0.10 8.24
N LYS A 239 -23.88 0.74 8.62
CA LYS A 239 -25.02 0.04 9.22
C LYS A 239 -25.52 -0.96 8.19
N SER A 240 -25.18 -2.23 8.37
CA SER A 240 -25.92 -3.32 7.76
C SER A 240 -27.34 -3.29 8.33
N SER A 241 -28.28 -2.79 7.53
CA SER A 241 -29.69 -2.75 7.87
C SER A 241 -30.49 -3.05 6.60
N LYS A 242 -31.14 -4.22 6.64
CA LYS A 242 -32.40 -4.57 5.98
C LYS A 242 -32.33 -4.89 4.47
N TYR A 243 -32.04 -6.15 4.18
CA TYR A 243 -32.92 -6.93 3.32
C TYR A 243 -33.52 -8.05 4.18
N SER A 244 -34.75 -7.80 4.64
CA SER A 244 -35.69 -8.81 5.10
C SER A 244 -36.89 -8.67 4.18
N GLY A 245 -36.97 -9.59 3.23
CA GLY A 245 -38.05 -9.86 2.30
C GLY A 245 -37.82 -11.28 1.81
#